data_AF-A0AA43UK43-F1
#
_entry.id   AF-A0AA43UK43-F1
#
_cell.length_a   1.000
_cell.length_b   1.000
_cell.length_c   1.000
_cell.angle_alpha   90.00
_cell.angle_beta   90.00
_cell.angle_gamma   90.00
#
_symmetry.space_group_name_H-M   'P 1'
#
loop_
_entity.id
_entity.type
_entity.pdbx_description
1 polymer ?
#
loop_
_entity_poly.entity_id
_entity_poly.type
_entity_poly.pdbx_seq_one_letter_code
_entity_poly.pdbx_strand_id
1 'polypeptide(L)'
;MGLFSRGDKKPGFMAGVRDEVHGAHQEGSEIVLWSELGGVRFQVVTATAETVAAPQGSFRILYQPSKTIGVPTGDLLVTAEEVDRDLALRICSRRGISGLMGVYTPSRSDADALMRAAIGEAPTEFSSCHRFMRACVSNLRGRPGESGLPGPMCCYGEFRLPGDGSADAAARTQDEDDGFHVVDGMVRLSPDLGGEDLEFRPLDPDSVNAAEAGRFYAVLTGECKSVPGTPALSGPIGRDAALAIASSWYRSGVLGLYTPDRADAEALAREASTQEPKERFRKRRGVPLACFEPVPYDHDPTAAVYFGKLL
;
A
#
# COMPACT_ATOMS: atom_id res chain seq x y z
N MET A 1 51.76 21.74 -1.10
CA MET A 1 51.57 22.23 -2.49
C MET A 1 51.58 21.00 -3.38
N GLY A 2 50.43 20.44 -3.77
CA GLY A 2 49.65 20.84 -4.96
C GLY A 2 50.33 20.25 -6.21
N LEU A 3 49.73 19.49 -7.13
CA LEU A 3 48.33 19.31 -7.52
C LEU A 3 48.17 17.94 -8.21
N PHE A 4 47.07 17.24 -7.91
CA PHE A 4 46.55 16.15 -8.73
C PHE A 4 46.02 16.71 -10.05
N SER A 5 46.40 16.10 -11.18
CA SER A 5 45.89 16.46 -12.51
C SER A 5 45.36 15.23 -13.24
N ARG A 6 44.05 15.31 -13.54
CA ARG A 6 43.31 14.66 -14.63
C ARG A 6 43.13 13.14 -14.50
N GLY A 7 42.18 12.78 -13.63
CA GLY A 7 41.39 11.57 -13.82
C GLY A 7 40.50 11.71 -15.06
N ASP A 8 40.59 10.71 -15.93
CA ASP A 8 39.63 10.47 -17.00
C ASP A 8 38.22 10.33 -16.42
N LYS A 9 37.34 11.24 -16.83
CA LYS A 9 35.91 11.15 -16.54
C LYS A 9 35.35 9.94 -17.29
N LYS A 10 35.08 8.86 -16.56
CA LYS A 10 34.15 7.82 -17.05
C LYS A 10 32.77 8.46 -17.29
N PRO A 11 32.15 8.26 -18.46
CA PRO A 11 30.82 8.76 -18.72
C PRO A 11 29.79 7.96 -17.91
N GLY A 12 28.92 8.66 -17.18
CA GLY A 12 27.56 8.19 -16.89
C GLY A 12 27.35 7.17 -15.77
N PHE A 13 27.91 7.37 -14.58
CA PHE A 13 27.38 6.74 -13.36
C PHE A 13 26.31 7.66 -12.75
N MET A 14 25.15 7.76 -13.41
CA MET A 14 23.94 8.35 -12.83
C MET A 14 23.19 7.23 -12.12
N ALA A 15 22.70 7.51 -10.91
CA ALA A 15 21.91 6.61 -10.07
C ALA A 15 20.78 5.93 -10.88
N GLY A 16 21.04 4.69 -11.31
CA GLY A 16 20.10 3.88 -12.06
C GLY A 16 19.08 3.26 -11.12
N VAL A 17 17.80 3.40 -11.48
CA VAL A 17 16.72 2.54 -11.01
C VAL A 17 17.23 1.09 -11.11
N ARG A 18 17.18 0.32 -10.02
CA ARG A 18 17.66 -1.06 -10.05
C ARG A 18 16.60 -1.91 -10.75
N ASP A 19 16.77 -2.20 -12.03
CA ASP A 19 15.82 -3.01 -12.81
C ASP A 19 15.57 -4.38 -12.16
N GLU A 20 16.57 -4.95 -11.50
CA GLU A 20 16.48 -6.17 -10.69
C GLU A 20 15.50 -6.05 -9.50
N VAL A 21 15.29 -4.84 -8.97
CA VAL A 21 14.37 -4.55 -7.86
C VAL A 21 12.99 -4.20 -8.38
N HIS A 22 12.87 -3.54 -9.53
CA HIS A 22 11.59 -2.99 -9.99
C HIS A 22 10.94 -3.81 -11.12
N GLY A 23 11.70 -4.70 -11.75
CA GLY A 23 11.28 -5.52 -12.89
C GLY A 23 11.30 -4.78 -14.23
N ALA A 24 11.28 -3.46 -14.23
CA ALA A 24 11.37 -2.61 -15.41
C ALA A 24 11.85 -1.20 -15.05
N HIS A 25 12.28 -0.44 -16.06
CA HIS A 25 12.50 1.01 -15.98
C HIS A 25 11.90 1.73 -17.19
N GLN A 26 11.73 3.04 -17.05
CA GLN A 26 11.24 3.90 -18.13
C GLN A 26 12.39 4.61 -18.85
N GLU A 27 12.38 4.57 -20.18
CA GLU A 27 13.26 5.34 -21.06
C GLU A 27 12.41 6.13 -22.07
N GLY A 28 12.21 7.42 -21.80
CA GLY A 28 11.37 8.26 -22.65
C GLY A 28 9.91 7.78 -22.65
N SER A 29 9.40 7.41 -23.83
CA SER A 29 8.03 6.88 -24.01
C SER A 29 7.96 5.35 -23.95
N GLU A 30 9.03 4.69 -23.51
CA GLU A 30 9.09 3.22 -23.43
C GLU A 30 9.31 2.76 -22.00
N ILE A 31 8.78 1.58 -21.68
CA ILE A 31 9.30 0.77 -20.59
C ILE A 31 10.21 -0.32 -21.15
N VAL A 32 11.26 -0.62 -20.42
CA VAL A 32 12.21 -1.69 -20.72
C VAL A 32 12.11 -2.71 -19.60
N LEU A 33 11.73 -3.93 -19.95
CA LEU A 33 11.67 -5.01 -18.98
C LEU A 33 13.09 -5.46 -18.61
N TRP A 34 13.26 -5.87 -17.36
CA TRP A 34 14.49 -6.51 -16.92
C TRP A 34 14.82 -7.74 -17.77
N SER A 35 16.11 -8.05 -17.93
CA SER A 35 16.58 -9.13 -18.81
C SER A 35 15.98 -10.50 -18.48
N GLU A 36 15.75 -10.79 -17.20
CA GLU A 36 15.11 -12.03 -16.74
C GLU A 36 13.61 -12.13 -17.05
N LEU A 37 12.98 -11.02 -17.42
CA LEU A 37 11.62 -10.96 -17.95
C LEU A 37 11.61 -10.96 -19.49
N GLY A 38 12.77 -10.77 -20.11
CA GLY A 38 12.97 -10.87 -21.56
C GLY A 38 13.68 -9.67 -22.17
N GLY A 39 13.94 -8.59 -21.42
CA GLY A 39 14.63 -7.41 -21.97
C GLY A 39 13.83 -6.62 -23.01
N VAL A 40 12.52 -6.89 -23.13
CA VAL A 40 11.67 -6.36 -24.18
C VAL A 40 11.29 -4.91 -23.88
N ARG A 41 11.15 -4.11 -24.94
CA ARG A 41 10.74 -2.71 -24.88
C ARG A 41 9.28 -2.58 -25.33
N PHE A 42 8.51 -1.79 -24.62
CA PHE A 42 7.12 -1.49 -24.98
C PHE A 42 6.89 0.01 -24.96
N GLN A 43 6.19 0.52 -25.98
CA GLN A 43 5.64 1.87 -25.93
C GLN A 43 4.59 1.94 -24.83
N VAL A 44 4.62 3.03 -24.06
CA VAL A 44 3.67 3.26 -22.96
C VAL A 44 3.00 4.60 -23.08
N VAL A 45 1.77 4.64 -22.57
CA VAL A 45 0.93 5.84 -22.47
C VAL A 45 0.44 5.99 -21.04
N THR A 46 0.01 7.20 -20.66
CA THR A 46 -0.67 7.41 -19.38
C THR A 46 -1.95 6.58 -19.35
N ALA A 47 -2.16 5.87 -18.25
CA ALA A 47 -3.32 5.03 -18.07
C ALA A 47 -4.60 5.87 -17.91
N THR A 48 -5.62 5.53 -18.71
CA THR A 48 -6.97 6.09 -18.75
C THR A 48 -7.95 4.94 -18.98
N ALA A 49 -9.25 5.19 -18.80
CA ALA A 49 -10.28 4.17 -19.06
C ALA A 49 -10.21 3.61 -20.48
N GLU A 50 -9.88 4.47 -21.46
CA GLU A 50 -9.76 4.09 -22.87
C GLU A 50 -8.46 3.34 -23.16
N THR A 51 -7.34 3.76 -22.56
CA THR A 51 -6.02 3.17 -22.88
C THR A 51 -5.79 1.83 -22.19
N VAL A 52 -6.42 1.60 -21.04
CA VAL A 52 -6.42 0.27 -20.42
C VAL A 52 -7.45 -0.66 -21.03
N ALA A 53 -8.45 -0.15 -21.76
CA ALA A 53 -9.45 -0.99 -22.38
C ALA A 53 -8.77 -2.09 -23.23
N ALA A 54 -9.15 -3.32 -22.94
CA ALA A 54 -8.64 -4.52 -23.57
C ALA A 54 -9.82 -5.47 -23.83
N PRO A 55 -9.80 -6.28 -24.89
CA PRO A 55 -10.69 -7.42 -25.03
C PRO A 55 -10.41 -8.46 -23.94
N GLN A 56 -11.41 -9.31 -23.67
CA GLN A 56 -11.22 -10.49 -22.83
C GLN A 56 -10.12 -11.38 -23.41
N GLY A 57 -9.30 -11.99 -22.54
CA GLY A 57 -8.18 -12.83 -22.93
C GLY A 57 -6.90 -12.08 -23.32
N SER A 58 -6.90 -10.74 -23.32
CA SER A 58 -5.68 -9.95 -23.49
C SER A 58 -5.20 -9.32 -22.19
N PHE A 59 -3.92 -8.96 -22.18
CA PHE A 59 -3.20 -8.43 -21.04
C PHE A 59 -2.45 -7.16 -21.43
N ARG A 60 -2.28 -6.24 -20.49
CA ARG A 60 -1.39 -5.07 -20.64
C ARG A 60 -0.47 -4.98 -19.45
N ILE A 61 0.72 -4.41 -19.61
CA ILE A 61 1.62 -4.15 -18.48
C ILE A 61 1.28 -2.78 -17.93
N LEU A 62 1.09 -2.73 -16.61
CA LEU A 62 0.98 -1.52 -15.83
C LEU A 62 2.36 -1.24 -15.22
N TYR A 63 2.82 0.01 -15.29
CA TYR A 63 4.08 0.42 -14.73
C TYR A 63 3.96 1.78 -14.05
N GLN A 64 4.36 1.85 -12.80
CA GLN A 64 4.40 3.08 -12.03
C GLN A 64 5.86 3.54 -11.93
N PRO A 65 6.26 4.67 -12.56
CA PRO A 65 7.62 5.17 -12.42
C PRO A 65 7.96 5.51 -10.98
N SER A 66 9.17 5.14 -10.56
CA SER A 66 9.67 5.45 -9.22
C SER A 66 11.20 5.53 -9.18
N LYS A 67 11.73 6.29 -8.22
CA LYS A 67 13.15 6.36 -7.90
C LYS A 67 13.53 5.51 -6.68
N THR A 68 12.55 5.12 -5.85
CA THR A 68 12.73 4.37 -4.61
C THR A 68 11.48 3.54 -4.33
N ILE A 69 11.62 2.29 -3.89
CA ILE A 69 10.49 1.41 -3.54
C ILE A 69 9.43 2.15 -2.73
N GLY A 70 8.16 2.07 -3.17
CA GLY A 70 7.03 2.66 -2.46
C GLY A 70 6.73 4.12 -2.76
N VAL A 71 7.59 4.83 -3.52
CA VAL A 71 7.42 6.27 -3.80
C VAL A 71 7.30 6.52 -5.31
N PRO A 72 6.06 6.62 -5.86
CA PRO A 72 5.83 7.00 -7.25
C PRO A 72 6.42 8.37 -7.58
N THR A 73 6.91 8.54 -8.81
CA THR A 73 7.47 9.81 -9.31
C THR A 73 6.76 10.38 -10.53
N GLY A 74 5.68 9.74 -10.98
CA GLY A 74 4.91 10.15 -12.16
C GLY A 74 3.56 9.46 -12.24
N ASP A 75 2.87 9.57 -13.38
CA ASP A 75 1.58 8.91 -13.61
C ASP A 75 1.73 7.39 -13.79
N LEU A 76 0.63 6.65 -13.57
CA LEU A 76 0.55 5.25 -13.93
C LEU A 76 0.61 5.11 -15.46
N LEU A 77 1.53 4.29 -15.95
CA LEU A 77 1.71 4.02 -17.37
C LEU A 77 1.15 2.63 -17.71
N VAL A 78 0.65 2.50 -18.93
CA VAL A 78 0.18 1.23 -19.50
C VAL A 78 0.81 1.01 -20.87
N THR A 79 1.11 -0.25 -21.22
CA THR A 79 1.56 -0.59 -22.57
C THR A 79 0.49 -0.21 -23.60
N ALA A 80 0.93 0.46 -24.67
CA ALA A 80 0.05 0.84 -25.78
C ALA A 80 -0.48 -0.40 -26.51
N GLU A 81 0.34 -1.45 -26.56
CA GLU A 81 0.02 -2.75 -27.14
C GLU A 81 -0.31 -3.78 -26.05
N GLU A 82 -1.06 -4.80 -26.45
CA GLU A 82 -1.34 -5.97 -25.63
C GLU A 82 -0.09 -6.85 -25.52
N VAL A 83 0.03 -7.52 -24.39
CA VAL A 83 1.05 -8.55 -24.16
C VAL A 83 0.40 -9.92 -24.12
N ASP A 84 1.18 -10.93 -24.50
CA ASP A 84 0.73 -12.30 -24.43
C ASP A 84 0.59 -12.80 -22.98
N ARG A 85 -0.18 -13.88 -22.83
CA ARG A 85 -0.42 -14.52 -21.53
C ARG A 85 0.88 -15.06 -20.92
N ASP A 86 1.83 -15.50 -21.72
CA ASP A 86 3.07 -16.12 -21.24
C ASP A 86 4.00 -15.08 -20.60
N LEU A 87 4.09 -13.88 -21.17
CA LEU A 87 4.79 -12.75 -20.58
C LEU A 87 4.06 -12.25 -19.34
N ALA A 88 2.74 -12.11 -19.39
CA ALA A 88 1.93 -11.77 -18.23
C ALA A 88 2.16 -12.74 -17.06
N LEU A 89 2.16 -14.06 -17.33
CA LEU A 89 2.43 -15.10 -16.34
C LEU A 89 3.85 -14.99 -15.80
N ARG A 90 4.84 -14.75 -16.68
CA ARG A 90 6.24 -14.57 -16.28
C ARG A 90 6.40 -13.39 -15.34
N ILE A 91 5.76 -12.26 -15.66
CA ILE A 91 5.74 -11.06 -14.82
C ILE A 91 5.15 -11.40 -13.44
N CYS A 92 3.93 -11.93 -13.39
CA CYS A 92 3.24 -12.25 -12.13
C CYS A 92 3.92 -13.36 -11.30
N SER A 93 4.71 -14.24 -11.92
CA SER A 93 5.44 -15.30 -11.21
C SER A 93 6.73 -14.81 -10.55
N ARG A 94 7.19 -13.58 -10.84
CA ARG A 94 8.44 -13.06 -10.28
C ARG A 94 8.26 -12.52 -8.88
N ARG A 95 8.78 -13.28 -7.91
CA ARG A 95 9.03 -12.80 -6.55
C ARG A 95 10.32 -11.97 -6.49
N GLY A 96 10.44 -11.13 -5.47
CA GLY A 96 11.64 -10.33 -5.20
C GLY A 96 11.67 -8.96 -5.87
N ILE A 97 10.64 -8.59 -6.65
CA ILE A 97 10.51 -7.26 -7.25
C ILE A 97 9.41 -6.41 -6.60
N SER A 98 9.58 -5.09 -6.65
CA SER A 98 8.91 -4.10 -5.79
C SER A 98 7.45 -3.84 -6.08
N GLY A 99 6.84 -4.56 -7.02
CA GLY A 99 5.44 -4.36 -7.38
C GLY A 99 5.14 -3.01 -8.06
N LEU A 100 6.15 -2.32 -8.58
CA LEU A 100 5.98 -1.13 -9.46
C LEU A 100 5.49 -1.51 -10.86
N MET A 101 5.38 -2.81 -11.10
CA MET A 101 4.93 -3.42 -12.33
C MET A 101 3.97 -4.56 -11.99
N GLY A 102 3.14 -4.91 -12.96
CA GLY A 102 1.95 -5.72 -12.81
C GLY A 102 1.21 -5.74 -14.13
N VAL A 103 0.14 -6.53 -14.17
CA VAL A 103 -0.57 -6.84 -15.40
C VAL A 103 -2.02 -6.45 -15.24
N TYR A 104 -2.63 -5.92 -16.27
CA TYR A 104 -4.07 -5.65 -16.33
C TYR A 104 -4.76 -6.60 -17.30
N THR A 105 -5.96 -7.05 -16.94
CA THR A 105 -6.94 -7.64 -17.87
C THR A 105 -8.36 -7.21 -17.46
N PRO A 106 -9.30 -6.94 -18.38
CA PRO A 106 -10.65 -6.52 -17.99
C PRO A 106 -11.47 -7.66 -17.36
N SER A 107 -11.01 -8.90 -17.49
CA SER A 107 -11.74 -10.11 -17.15
C SER A 107 -11.27 -10.69 -15.82
N ARG A 108 -12.18 -10.73 -14.84
CA ARG A 108 -11.91 -11.35 -13.54
C ARG A 108 -11.47 -12.81 -13.66
N SER A 109 -12.12 -13.58 -14.53
CA SER A 109 -11.77 -15.00 -14.71
C SER A 109 -10.38 -15.19 -15.31
N ASP A 110 -9.95 -14.29 -16.20
CA ASP A 110 -8.59 -14.33 -16.77
C ASP A 110 -7.55 -13.96 -15.72
N ALA A 111 -7.82 -12.94 -14.90
CA ALA A 111 -6.96 -12.56 -13.79
C ALA A 111 -6.86 -13.67 -12.74
N ASP A 112 -7.99 -14.29 -12.38
CA ASP A 112 -8.03 -15.45 -11.47
C ASP A 112 -7.20 -16.62 -12.01
N ALA A 113 -7.38 -16.95 -13.28
CA ALA A 113 -6.65 -18.04 -13.92
C ALA A 113 -5.14 -17.74 -14.02
N LEU A 114 -4.76 -16.49 -14.28
CA LEU A 114 -3.36 -16.06 -14.35
C LEU A 114 -2.70 -16.11 -12.96
N MET A 115 -3.34 -15.54 -11.94
CA MET A 115 -2.78 -15.46 -10.59
C MET A 115 -2.69 -16.81 -9.90
N ARG A 116 -3.69 -17.68 -10.09
CA ARG A 116 -3.61 -19.07 -9.62
C ARG A 116 -2.45 -19.84 -10.25
N ALA A 117 -2.18 -19.60 -11.53
CA ALA A 117 -1.06 -20.23 -12.23
C ALA A 117 0.31 -19.65 -11.83
N ALA A 118 0.38 -18.33 -11.57
CA ALA A 118 1.61 -17.65 -11.19
C ALA A 118 2.05 -17.99 -9.76
N ILE A 119 1.18 -17.75 -8.78
CA ILE A 119 1.54 -17.78 -7.36
C ILE A 119 0.47 -18.40 -6.45
N GLY A 120 -0.69 -18.80 -6.99
CA GLY A 120 -1.77 -19.42 -6.22
C GLY A 120 -2.65 -18.43 -5.44
N GLU A 121 -2.53 -17.14 -5.71
CA GLU A 121 -3.23 -16.06 -5.00
C GLU A 121 -4.44 -15.54 -5.79
N ALA A 122 -5.31 -14.78 -5.12
CA ALA A 122 -6.41 -14.05 -5.76
C ALA A 122 -5.87 -12.80 -6.48
N PRO A 123 -6.47 -12.41 -7.62
CA PRO A 123 -6.12 -11.18 -8.32
C PRO A 123 -6.67 -9.95 -7.58
N THR A 124 -6.11 -8.78 -7.91
CA THR A 124 -6.51 -7.51 -7.30
C THR A 124 -7.54 -6.81 -8.18
N GLU A 125 -8.59 -6.24 -7.60
CA GLU A 125 -9.53 -5.43 -8.36
C GLU A 125 -8.92 -4.05 -8.70
N PHE A 126 -9.07 -3.65 -9.95
CA PHE A 126 -8.48 -2.48 -10.57
C PHE A 126 -9.11 -1.19 -10.08
N SER A 127 -10.33 -1.19 -9.52
CA SER A 127 -10.88 0.01 -8.88
C SER A 127 -10.01 0.54 -7.73
N SER A 128 -9.06 -0.26 -7.22
CA SER A 128 -8.05 0.08 -6.21
C SER A 128 -6.68 0.53 -6.79
N CYS A 129 -6.61 0.73 -8.11
CA CYS A 129 -5.37 0.98 -8.87
C CYS A 129 -4.77 2.39 -8.69
N HIS A 130 -5.48 3.34 -8.07
CA HIS A 130 -4.92 4.66 -7.73
C HIS A 130 -3.65 4.51 -6.88
N ARG A 131 -3.48 3.33 -6.29
CA ARG A 131 -2.24 2.88 -5.69
C ARG A 131 -1.90 1.45 -6.12
N PHE A 132 -1.81 1.17 -7.42
CA PHE A 132 -1.22 -0.05 -7.99
C PHE A 132 0.08 -0.46 -7.26
N MET A 133 0.85 0.55 -6.86
CA MET A 133 2.00 0.42 -5.99
C MET A 133 1.72 0.02 -4.55
N ARG A 134 0.69 0.58 -3.91
CA ARG A 134 0.33 0.25 -2.53
C ARG A 134 -0.40 -1.09 -2.42
N ALA A 135 -1.13 -1.56 -3.44
CA ALA A 135 -1.73 -2.90 -3.45
C ALA A 135 -0.69 -4.02 -3.62
N CYS A 136 0.31 -3.83 -4.50
CA CYS A 136 1.46 -4.76 -4.57
C CYS A 136 2.30 -4.73 -3.29
N VAL A 137 2.26 -3.61 -2.57
CA VAL A 137 2.80 -3.42 -1.22
C VAL A 137 1.92 -4.12 -0.17
N SER A 138 0.59 -4.03 -0.16
CA SER A 138 -0.27 -4.80 0.75
C SER A 138 -0.04 -6.32 0.64
N ASN A 139 0.31 -6.78 -0.56
CA ASN A 139 0.71 -8.15 -0.81
C ASN A 139 2.13 -8.50 -0.34
N LEU A 140 2.91 -7.58 0.28
CA LEU A 140 4.27 -7.81 0.83
C LEU A 140 4.35 -8.99 1.81
N ARG A 141 3.22 -9.56 2.22
CA ARG A 141 3.17 -10.72 3.09
C ARG A 141 3.24 -11.98 2.26
N GLY A 142 4.47 -12.38 1.97
CA GLY A 142 4.78 -13.81 1.84
C GLY A 142 4.27 -14.57 3.06
N ARG A 143 4.04 -15.88 2.88
CA ARG A 143 3.67 -16.77 3.97
C ARG A 143 4.67 -16.64 5.13
N PRO A 144 4.27 -16.90 6.39
CA PRO A 144 5.22 -16.93 7.50
C PRO A 144 6.46 -17.76 7.13
N GLY A 145 7.63 -17.12 7.06
CA GLY A 145 8.91 -17.75 6.67
C GLY A 145 9.43 -17.46 5.25
N GLU A 146 8.68 -16.76 4.39
CA GLU A 146 9.17 -16.34 3.07
C GLU A 146 9.76 -14.91 3.12
N SER A 147 11.05 -14.76 2.80
CA SER A 147 11.71 -13.46 2.66
C SER A 147 11.70 -12.99 1.20
N GLY A 148 11.05 -11.87 0.90
CA GLY A 148 11.11 -11.24 -0.42
C GLY A 148 9.94 -10.30 -0.70
N LEU A 149 10.09 -9.42 -1.69
CA LEU A 149 8.97 -8.66 -2.24
C LEU A 149 8.02 -9.63 -2.97
N PRO A 150 6.70 -9.43 -2.92
CA PRO A 150 5.69 -10.42 -3.31
C PRO A 150 5.56 -10.58 -4.82
N GLY A 151 6.09 -9.62 -5.57
CA GLY A 151 6.07 -9.61 -7.00
C GLY A 151 4.87 -8.88 -7.61
N PRO A 152 4.82 -8.83 -8.95
CA PRO A 152 3.75 -8.20 -9.71
C PRO A 152 2.42 -8.94 -9.57
N MET A 153 1.33 -8.19 -9.54
CA MET A 153 -0.03 -8.74 -9.50
C MET A 153 -0.75 -8.55 -10.84
N CYS A 154 -1.75 -9.40 -11.07
CA CYS A 154 -2.75 -9.17 -12.09
C CYS A 154 -3.94 -8.41 -11.50
N CYS A 155 -4.27 -7.29 -12.13
CA CYS A 155 -5.40 -6.44 -11.80
C CYS A 155 -6.55 -6.63 -12.80
N TYR A 156 -7.79 -6.52 -12.34
CA TYR A 156 -8.98 -6.64 -13.19
C TYR A 156 -10.11 -5.68 -12.87
N GLY A 157 -10.97 -5.38 -13.84
CA GLY A 157 -12.16 -4.55 -13.64
C GLY A 157 -12.01 -3.16 -14.26
N GLU A 158 -12.98 -2.27 -13.99
CA GLU A 158 -13.06 -0.98 -14.66
C GLU A 158 -11.98 -0.02 -14.14
N PHE A 159 -11.25 0.61 -15.07
CA PHE A 159 -10.36 1.73 -14.75
C PHE A 159 -11.17 2.97 -14.47
N ARG A 160 -11.09 3.45 -13.23
CA ARG A 160 -11.76 4.66 -12.78
C ARG A 160 -10.72 5.64 -12.30
N LEU A 161 -10.66 6.82 -12.91
CA LEU A 161 -9.76 7.87 -12.47
C LEU A 161 -10.21 8.37 -11.09
N PRO A 162 -9.26 8.72 -10.20
CA PRO A 162 -9.56 9.56 -9.03
C PRO A 162 -10.25 10.84 -9.51
N GLY A 163 -11.44 11.13 -9.00
CA GLY A 163 -12.09 12.42 -9.26
C GLY A 163 -12.89 12.53 -10.56
N ASP A 164 -13.65 11.50 -10.94
CA ASP A 164 -14.78 11.65 -11.88
C ASP A 164 -15.88 12.63 -11.40
N GLY A 165 -15.66 13.28 -10.25
CA GLY A 165 -16.53 14.27 -9.65
C GLY A 165 -17.68 13.68 -8.84
N SER A 166 -17.85 12.35 -8.83
CA SER A 166 -18.87 11.69 -8.03
C SER A 166 -18.50 11.66 -6.55
N ALA A 167 -19.50 11.77 -5.66
CA ALA A 167 -19.31 11.58 -4.21
C ALA A 167 -18.72 10.18 -3.92
N ASP A 168 -19.14 9.21 -4.71
CA ASP A 168 -18.64 7.85 -4.77
C ASP A 168 -17.13 7.76 -5.05
N ALA A 169 -16.59 8.57 -5.96
CA ALA A 169 -15.16 8.61 -6.23
C ALA A 169 -14.37 9.29 -5.11
N ALA A 170 -14.93 10.33 -4.49
CA ALA A 170 -14.30 10.98 -3.34
C ALA A 170 -14.20 10.05 -2.13
N ALA A 171 -15.29 9.34 -1.80
CA ALA A 171 -15.33 8.35 -0.73
C ALA A 171 -14.31 7.21 -0.97
N ARG A 172 -14.29 6.65 -2.19
CA ARG A 172 -13.31 5.61 -2.56
C ARG A 172 -11.87 6.09 -2.46
N THR A 173 -11.58 7.31 -2.94
CA THR A 173 -10.23 7.88 -2.83
C THR A 173 -9.81 8.00 -1.38
N GLN A 174 -10.71 8.42 -0.49
CA GLN A 174 -10.44 8.54 0.93
C GLN A 174 -10.29 7.18 1.63
N ASP A 175 -11.13 6.20 1.29
CA ASP A 175 -10.99 4.80 1.72
C ASP A 175 -9.64 4.22 1.35
N GLU A 176 -9.19 4.47 0.13
CA GLU A 176 -7.88 4.02 -0.32
C GLU A 176 -6.77 4.80 0.38
N ASP A 177 -6.99 6.09 0.65
CA ASP A 177 -5.96 6.99 1.14
C ASP A 177 -5.68 6.87 2.63
N ASP A 178 -6.73 7.07 3.41
CA ASP A 178 -6.75 7.15 4.87
C ASP A 178 -7.23 5.85 5.51
N GLY A 179 -7.96 5.05 4.73
CA GLY A 179 -8.53 3.80 5.17
C GLY A 179 -9.98 3.87 5.60
N PHE A 180 -10.57 5.02 5.40
CA PHE A 180 -11.94 5.30 5.78
C PHE A 180 -12.42 6.52 5.00
N HIS A 181 -13.73 6.72 4.99
CA HIS A 181 -14.36 7.96 4.57
C HIS A 181 -15.39 8.42 5.59
N VAL A 182 -15.84 9.67 5.47
CA VAL A 182 -16.85 10.22 6.37
C VAL A 182 -18.23 10.17 5.71
N VAL A 183 -19.18 9.52 6.38
CA VAL A 183 -20.58 9.39 5.94
C VAL A 183 -21.48 9.86 7.09
N ASP A 184 -22.29 10.88 6.85
CA ASP A 184 -23.25 11.40 7.83
C ASP A 184 -22.64 11.72 9.22
N GLY A 185 -21.39 12.17 9.25
CA GLY A 185 -20.65 12.49 10.48
C GLY A 185 -19.99 11.30 11.18
N MET A 186 -20.14 10.09 10.64
CA MET A 186 -19.49 8.86 11.08
C MET A 186 -18.25 8.57 10.25
N VAL A 187 -17.28 7.87 10.83
CA VAL A 187 -16.12 7.35 10.09
C VAL A 187 -16.41 5.92 9.67
N ARG A 188 -16.61 5.69 8.38
CA ARG A 188 -16.78 4.35 7.80
C ARG A 188 -15.43 3.80 7.40
N LEU A 189 -15.00 2.71 8.04
CA LEU A 189 -13.80 1.98 7.60
C LEU A 189 -14.01 1.47 6.18
N SER A 190 -12.92 1.43 5.40
CA SER A 190 -12.97 0.81 4.08
C SER A 190 -13.38 -0.68 4.19
N PRO A 191 -13.98 -1.27 3.14
CA PRO A 191 -14.47 -2.65 3.21
C PRO A 191 -13.41 -3.68 3.60
N ASP A 192 -12.16 -3.50 3.18
CA ASP A 192 -11.04 -4.38 3.50
C ASP A 192 -10.51 -4.23 4.94
N LEU A 193 -10.92 -3.18 5.66
CA LEU A 193 -10.68 -3.01 7.09
C LEU A 193 -11.87 -3.43 7.96
N GLY A 194 -12.91 -3.99 7.35
CA GLY A 194 -14.11 -4.47 8.04
C GLY A 194 -15.39 -3.71 7.69
N GLY A 195 -15.30 -2.55 7.02
CA GLY A 195 -16.50 -1.81 6.57
C GLY A 195 -17.36 -1.23 7.70
N GLU A 196 -16.84 -1.17 8.93
CA GLU A 196 -17.58 -0.76 10.13
C GLU A 196 -17.76 0.76 10.21
N ASP A 197 -18.92 1.21 10.69
CA ASP A 197 -19.19 2.61 11.00
C ASP A 197 -18.78 2.91 12.45
N LEU A 198 -17.87 3.86 12.61
CA LEU A 198 -17.26 4.20 13.89
C LEU A 198 -17.61 5.62 14.32
N GLU A 199 -18.11 5.74 15.55
CA GLU A 199 -18.14 7.01 16.27
C GLU A 199 -16.77 7.29 16.88
N PHE A 200 -16.23 8.46 16.59
CA PHE A 200 -14.99 8.95 17.19
C PHE A 200 -15.29 10.00 18.26
N ARG A 201 -14.60 9.88 19.39
CA ARG A 201 -14.63 10.84 20.50
C ARG A 201 -13.24 11.43 20.69
N PRO A 202 -13.10 12.65 21.23
CA PRO A 202 -11.79 13.23 21.52
C PRO A 202 -10.88 12.26 22.28
N LEU A 203 -9.61 12.18 21.89
CA LEU A 203 -8.62 11.38 22.60
C LEU A 203 -8.11 12.17 23.81
N ASP A 204 -8.64 11.83 24.98
CA ASP A 204 -8.33 12.45 26.28
C ASP A 204 -8.10 11.39 27.38
N PRO A 205 -7.63 11.77 28.59
CA PRO A 205 -7.36 10.82 29.67
C PRO A 205 -8.58 9.96 30.06
N ASP A 206 -9.79 10.51 30.00
CA ASP A 206 -11.01 9.79 30.38
C ASP A 206 -11.32 8.69 29.34
N SER A 207 -11.20 9.00 28.06
CA SER A 207 -11.38 8.03 26.96
C SER A 207 -10.36 6.88 27.02
N VAL A 208 -9.09 7.19 27.34
CA VAL A 208 -8.01 6.21 27.48
C VAL A 208 -8.24 5.30 28.69
N ASN A 209 -8.70 5.87 29.81
CA ASN A 209 -8.94 5.14 31.05
C ASN A 209 -10.23 4.31 31.04
N ALA A 210 -11.23 4.74 30.26
CA ALA A 210 -12.47 3.99 30.02
C ALA A 210 -12.29 2.77 29.12
N ALA A 211 -11.16 2.66 28.40
CA ALA A 211 -10.90 1.51 27.55
C ALA A 211 -10.73 0.20 28.32
N GLU A 212 -11.36 -0.85 27.80
CA GLU A 212 -11.41 -2.19 28.38
C GLU A 212 -10.20 -3.02 27.96
N ALA A 213 -9.66 -3.80 28.89
CA ALA A 213 -8.62 -4.79 28.59
C ALA A 213 -9.17 -5.88 27.64
N GLY A 214 -8.31 -6.41 26.76
CA GLY A 214 -8.73 -7.39 25.76
C GLY A 214 -9.54 -6.82 24.58
N ARG A 215 -9.66 -5.49 24.49
CA ARG A 215 -10.34 -4.79 23.39
C ARG A 215 -9.36 -3.96 22.57
N PHE A 216 -9.73 -3.73 21.32
CA PHE A 216 -9.03 -2.86 20.38
C PHE A 216 -9.92 -1.69 20.00
N TYR A 217 -9.29 -0.56 19.74
CA TYR A 217 -9.96 0.69 19.38
C TYR A 217 -9.21 1.29 18.20
N ALA A 218 -9.94 1.84 17.21
CA ALA A 218 -9.33 2.66 16.19
C ALA A 218 -8.97 4.03 16.78
N VAL A 219 -7.80 4.56 16.43
CA VAL A 219 -7.35 5.89 16.88
C VAL A 219 -6.93 6.72 15.68
N LEU A 220 -7.43 7.95 15.63
CA LEU A 220 -6.96 8.97 14.68
C LEU A 220 -5.87 9.78 15.36
N THR A 221 -4.64 9.69 14.88
CA THR A 221 -3.44 10.14 15.62
C THR A 221 -2.93 11.54 15.24
N GLY A 222 -3.47 12.11 14.14
CA GLY A 222 -3.07 13.39 13.58
C GLY A 222 -4.26 14.23 13.12
N GLU A 223 -4.00 15.47 12.70
CA GLU A 223 -5.02 16.34 12.10
C GLU A 223 -5.53 15.71 10.81
N CYS A 224 -6.76 15.20 10.85
CA CYS A 224 -7.45 14.70 9.67
C CYS A 224 -8.35 15.83 9.17
N LYS A 225 -8.11 16.33 7.96
CA LYS A 225 -8.93 17.41 7.38
C LYS A 225 -10.40 16.99 7.24
N SER A 226 -10.65 15.69 7.08
CA SER A 226 -11.99 15.13 6.90
C SER A 226 -12.73 14.88 8.23
N VAL A 227 -12.02 14.82 9.36
CA VAL A 227 -12.62 14.55 10.69
C VAL A 227 -12.25 15.69 11.65
N PRO A 228 -13.17 16.65 11.90
CA PRO A 228 -12.96 17.69 12.88
C PRO A 228 -12.76 17.10 14.30
N GLY A 229 -11.82 17.65 15.07
CA GLY A 229 -11.62 17.27 16.48
C GLY A 229 -10.64 16.11 16.72
N THR A 230 -9.81 15.73 15.75
CA THR A 230 -8.70 14.80 16.00
C THR A 230 -7.59 15.44 16.86
N PRO A 231 -6.83 14.66 17.65
CA PRO A 231 -6.85 13.20 17.75
C PRO A 231 -8.10 12.64 18.43
N ALA A 232 -8.53 11.45 18.01
CA ALA A 232 -9.79 10.86 18.44
C ALA A 232 -9.71 9.33 18.60
N LEU A 233 -10.57 8.75 19.43
CA LEU A 233 -10.66 7.32 19.74
C LEU A 233 -12.07 6.81 19.41
N SER A 234 -12.16 5.62 18.82
CA SER A 234 -13.45 4.98 18.52
C SER A 234 -14.03 4.22 19.71
N GLY A 235 -15.21 3.62 19.55
CA GLY A 235 -15.65 2.46 20.34
C GLY A 235 -14.81 1.20 20.05
N PRO A 236 -15.04 0.09 20.77
CA PRO A 236 -14.28 -1.14 20.55
C PRO A 236 -14.59 -1.75 19.18
N ILE A 237 -13.55 -2.20 18.49
CA ILE A 237 -13.62 -2.88 17.19
C ILE A 237 -13.29 -4.36 17.32
N GLY A 238 -13.68 -5.15 16.32
CA GLY A 238 -13.31 -6.56 16.23
C GLY A 238 -11.79 -6.77 16.09
N ARG A 239 -11.28 -7.93 16.53
CA ARG A 239 -9.87 -8.29 16.36
C ARG A 239 -9.47 -8.34 14.89
N ASP A 240 -10.35 -8.81 14.01
CA ASP A 240 -10.08 -8.92 12.58
C ASP A 240 -9.88 -7.54 11.94
N ALA A 241 -10.75 -6.57 12.27
CA ALA A 241 -10.61 -5.18 11.86
C ALA A 241 -9.33 -4.56 12.45
N ALA A 242 -9.02 -4.83 13.72
CA ALA A 242 -7.79 -4.38 14.35
C ALA A 242 -6.55 -4.97 13.64
N LEU A 243 -6.56 -6.25 13.30
CA LEU A 243 -5.46 -6.86 12.56
C LEU A 243 -5.33 -6.24 11.16
N ALA A 244 -6.45 -6.01 10.46
CA ALA A 244 -6.45 -5.37 9.15
C ALA A 244 -5.87 -3.95 9.21
N ILE A 245 -6.26 -3.14 10.20
CA ILE A 245 -5.72 -1.79 10.42
C ILE A 245 -4.22 -1.84 10.76
N ALA A 246 -3.81 -2.69 11.71
CA ALA A 246 -2.39 -2.86 12.08
C ALA A 246 -1.55 -3.31 10.87
N SER A 247 -2.20 -4.01 9.95
CA SER A 247 -1.63 -4.51 8.72
C SER A 247 -1.65 -3.51 7.57
N SER A 248 -2.29 -2.36 7.75
CA SER A 248 -2.47 -1.34 6.72
C SER A 248 -1.35 -0.29 6.77
N TRP A 249 -0.14 -0.73 6.44
CA TRP A 249 1.06 0.10 6.47
C TRP A 249 1.23 0.99 5.23
N TYR A 250 0.31 0.90 4.29
CA TYR A 250 0.38 1.68 3.06
C TYR A 250 -0.54 2.89 3.08
N ARG A 251 -1.27 3.19 4.16
CA ARG A 251 -2.22 4.32 4.20
C ARG A 251 -1.59 5.58 4.78
N SER A 252 -2.30 6.71 4.83
CA SER A 252 -1.74 8.03 5.19
C SER A 252 -1.16 8.15 6.61
N GLY A 253 -1.25 7.10 7.43
CA GLY A 253 -0.76 7.11 8.81
C GLY A 253 -1.68 7.80 9.81
N VAL A 254 -2.84 8.26 9.34
CA VAL A 254 -3.83 8.95 10.18
C VAL A 254 -4.57 7.96 11.08
N LEU A 255 -4.84 6.75 10.58
CA LEU A 255 -5.51 5.67 11.29
C LEU A 255 -4.49 4.73 11.97
N GLY A 256 -4.65 4.51 13.27
CA GLY A 256 -3.88 3.55 14.06
C GLY A 256 -4.77 2.77 15.02
N LEU A 257 -4.16 2.07 15.97
CA LEU A 257 -4.89 1.28 16.96
C LEU A 257 -4.48 1.61 18.38
N TYR A 258 -5.41 1.45 19.31
CA TYR A 258 -5.15 1.54 20.73
C TYR A 258 -5.70 0.31 21.45
N THR A 259 -4.94 -0.18 22.43
CA THR A 259 -5.41 -1.15 23.42
C THR A 259 -4.75 -0.82 24.77
N PRO A 260 -5.46 -0.90 25.90
CA PRO A 260 -4.84 -0.61 27.19
C PRO A 260 -3.80 -1.66 27.61
N ASP A 261 -3.78 -2.85 26.99
CA ASP A 261 -2.85 -3.94 27.32
C ASP A 261 -1.64 -3.96 26.39
N ARG A 262 -0.45 -3.88 26.98
CA ARG A 262 0.83 -3.99 26.27
C ARG A 262 0.99 -5.33 25.56
N ALA A 263 0.57 -6.43 26.19
CA ALA A 263 0.71 -7.77 25.63
C ALA A 263 -0.15 -7.94 24.38
N ASP A 264 -1.38 -7.42 24.40
CA ASP A 264 -2.27 -7.40 23.24
C ASP A 264 -1.69 -6.54 22.10
N ALA A 265 -1.12 -5.38 22.43
CA ALA A 265 -0.49 -4.51 21.46
C ALA A 265 0.72 -5.17 20.80
N GLU A 266 1.58 -5.84 21.59
CA GLU A 266 2.75 -6.54 21.09
C GLU A 266 2.36 -7.74 20.23
N ALA A 267 1.38 -8.54 20.69
CA ALA A 267 0.88 -9.69 19.96
C ALA A 267 0.28 -9.29 18.62
N LEU A 268 -0.54 -8.23 18.59
CA LEU A 268 -1.13 -7.71 17.36
C LEU A 268 -0.07 -7.15 16.42
N ALA A 269 0.90 -6.38 16.94
CA ALA A 269 1.99 -5.84 16.13
C ALA A 269 2.88 -6.93 15.54
N ARG A 270 3.14 -8.01 16.29
CA ARG A 270 3.88 -9.19 15.82
C ARG A 270 3.08 -10.00 14.80
N GLU A 271 1.77 -10.11 14.95
CA GLU A 271 0.91 -10.76 13.96
C GLU A 271 0.81 -9.93 12.66
N ALA A 272 0.80 -8.60 12.79
CA ALA A 272 0.82 -7.66 11.68
C ALA A 272 2.21 -7.43 11.06
N SER A 273 3.27 -8.06 11.55
CA SER A 273 4.63 -7.81 11.06
C SER A 273 5.40 -9.11 10.92
N THR A 274 6.13 -9.27 9.81
CA THR A 274 7.08 -10.38 9.67
C THR A 274 8.38 -10.14 10.47
N GLN A 275 8.55 -8.95 11.02
CA GLN A 275 9.69 -8.54 11.85
C GLN A 275 9.26 -8.33 13.30
N GLU A 276 10.21 -8.50 14.21
CA GLU A 276 10.01 -8.23 15.63
C GLU A 276 9.63 -6.74 15.84
N PRO A 277 8.47 -6.46 16.46
CA PRO A 277 8.00 -5.10 16.64
C PRO A 277 8.92 -4.33 17.59
N LYS A 278 9.23 -3.08 17.25
CA LYS A 278 10.07 -2.22 18.09
C LYS A 278 9.19 -1.29 18.92
N GLU A 279 9.36 -1.34 20.23
CA GLU A 279 8.72 -0.39 21.13
C GLU A 279 9.32 1.01 20.92
N ARG A 280 8.46 2.01 20.77
CA ARG A 280 8.82 3.43 20.75
C ARG A 280 7.90 4.23 21.66
N PHE A 281 8.44 5.31 22.19
CA PHE A 281 7.66 6.30 22.94
C PHE A 281 7.36 7.49 22.04
N ARG A 282 6.08 7.77 21.78
CA ARG A 282 5.66 8.99 21.07
C ARG A 282 4.76 9.84 21.95
N LYS A 283 5.12 11.11 22.12
CA LYS A 283 4.20 12.12 22.69
C LYS A 283 3.33 12.67 21.57
N ARG A 284 2.02 12.45 21.63
CA ARG A 284 1.04 13.10 20.74
C ARG A 284 0.17 14.04 21.58
N ARG A 285 0.33 15.36 21.37
CA ARG A 285 -0.45 16.46 22.02
C ARG A 285 -0.74 16.27 23.52
N GLY A 286 0.25 15.84 24.30
CA GLY A 286 0.15 15.79 25.77
C GLY A 286 -0.34 14.46 26.36
N VAL A 287 -0.80 13.52 25.54
CA VAL A 287 -1.05 12.12 25.98
C VAL A 287 0.21 11.29 25.69
N PRO A 288 0.96 10.86 26.73
CA PRO A 288 2.06 9.92 26.53
C PRO A 288 1.50 8.53 26.23
N LEU A 289 1.53 8.13 24.96
CA LEU A 289 1.22 6.75 24.55
C LEU A 289 2.53 6.06 24.14
N ALA A 290 2.79 4.89 24.73
CA ALA A 290 3.77 3.98 24.17
C ALA A 290 3.15 3.33 22.93
N CYS A 291 3.98 2.94 21.96
CA CYS A 291 3.49 2.22 20.80
C CYS A 291 4.47 1.16 20.34
N PHE A 292 3.93 0.11 19.73
CA PHE A 292 4.67 -0.75 18.83
C PHE A 292 4.47 -0.21 17.42
N GLU A 293 5.57 0.19 16.79
CA GLU A 293 5.57 0.51 15.37
C GLU A 293 5.96 -0.77 14.60
N PRO A 294 5.15 -1.25 13.64
CA PRO A 294 5.65 -2.18 12.65
C PRO A 294 6.79 -1.46 11.92
N VAL A 295 7.98 -2.06 11.89
CA VAL A 295 9.20 -1.43 11.36
C VAL A 295 8.98 -1.13 9.87
N PRO A 296 9.00 0.14 9.42
CA PRO A 296 8.89 0.43 8.01
C PRO A 296 10.27 0.31 7.35
N TYR A 297 10.25 -0.07 6.08
CA TYR A 297 11.25 0.38 5.12
C TYR A 297 11.18 1.92 5.07
N ASP A 298 12.18 2.60 5.64
CA ASP A 298 12.61 4.01 5.52
C ASP A 298 11.62 5.20 5.45
N HIS A 299 10.30 5.02 5.57
CA HIS A 299 9.34 6.14 5.63
C HIS A 299 8.38 6.05 6.83
N ASP A 300 7.91 7.22 7.29
CA ASP A 300 7.14 7.48 8.54
C ASP A 300 6.07 6.40 8.82
N PRO A 301 5.89 5.91 10.06
CA PRO A 301 5.09 4.72 10.33
C PRO A 301 3.59 5.04 10.28
N THR A 302 2.91 4.22 9.50
CA THR A 302 1.56 4.44 8.98
C THR A 302 0.46 3.62 9.68
N ALA A 303 0.81 2.76 10.63
CA ALA A 303 -0.16 2.14 11.55
C ALA A 303 0.56 1.70 12.84
N ALA A 304 0.62 2.58 13.84
CA ALA A 304 1.17 2.23 15.15
C ALA A 304 0.09 1.61 16.05
N VAL A 305 0.47 0.61 16.85
CA VAL A 305 -0.39 0.04 17.89
C VAL A 305 0.01 0.66 19.22
N TYR A 306 -0.79 1.63 19.67
CA TYR A 306 -0.61 2.37 20.91
C TYR A 306 -1.11 1.57 22.11
N PHE A 307 -0.44 1.74 23.26
CA PHE A 307 -0.83 1.09 24.50
C PHE A 307 -0.51 1.88 25.76
N GLY A 308 -1.20 1.51 26.83
CA GLY A 308 -1.02 2.01 28.19
C GLY A 308 -2.15 2.91 28.68
N LYS A 309 -2.37 2.91 30.00
CA LYS A 309 -3.28 3.83 30.69
C LYS A 309 -2.55 5.09 31.15
N LEU A 310 -3.27 6.21 31.23
CA LEU A 310 -2.77 7.41 31.90
C LEU A 310 -3.07 7.28 33.40
N LEU A 311 -2.02 7.04 34.19
CA LEU A 311 -2.09 7.02 35.66
C LEU A 311 -2.43 8.40 36.23
#